data_AF-A0A5C7PRJ0-F1
#
_entry.id   AF-A0A5C7PRJ0-F1
#
_cell.length_a   1.000
_cell.length_b   1.000
_cell.length_c   1.000
_cell.angle_alpha   90.00
_cell.angle_beta   90.00
_cell.angle_gamma   90.00
#
_symmetry.space_group_name_H-M   'P 1'
#
loop_
_entity.id
_entity.type
_entity.pdbx_description
1 polymer ?
#
loop_
_entity_poly.entity_id
_entity_poly.type
_entity_poly.pdbx_seq_one_letter_code
_entity_poly.pdbx_strand_id
1 'polypeptide(L)'
;MSQPGPRIVLSFTDEDHTWLRVSSITVPKFFEGHGEVPQSGDALRIGGRQFIVQGRVWEHDGMGPSLRLLLGSGHAASDTVFG
;
A
#
# COMPACT_ATOMS: atom_id res chain seq x y z
N MET A 1 19.52 22.27 0.24
CA MET A 1 19.64 20.90 0.76
C MET A 1 18.28 20.25 0.60
N SER A 2 18.13 19.28 -0.30
CA SER A 2 16.86 18.57 -0.45
C SER A 2 16.76 17.55 0.68
N GLN A 3 15.78 17.73 1.56
CA GLN A 3 15.49 16.75 2.61
C GLN A 3 15.13 15.42 1.91
N PRO A 4 15.68 14.27 2.35
CA PRO A 4 15.27 12.99 1.80
C PRO A 4 13.74 12.85 1.92
N GLY A 5 13.10 12.38 0.85
CA GLY A 5 11.66 12.15 0.85
C GLY A 5 11.24 11.23 2.02
N PRO A 6 10.00 11.37 2.51
CA PRO A 6 9.52 10.57 3.64
C PRO A 6 9.53 9.08 3.29
N ARG A 7 9.83 8.23 4.27
CA ARG A 7 9.68 6.79 4.12
C ARG A 7 8.19 6.45 3.96
N ILE A 8 7.80 5.79 2.89
CA ILE A 8 6.41 5.38 2.65
C ILE A 8 6.22 3.90 3.03
N VAL A 9 5.17 3.63 3.80
CA VAL A 9 4.79 2.29 4.26
C VAL A 9 3.39 1.97 3.73
N LEU A 10 3.22 0.80 3.12
CA LEU A 10 1.93 0.34 2.62
C LEU A 10 1.28 -0.57 3.66
N SER A 11 0.06 -0.22 4.07
CA SER A 11 -0.76 -1.03 4.97
C SER A 11 -1.96 -1.56 4.21
N PHE A 12 -2.11 -2.89 4.22
CA PHE A 12 -3.21 -3.59 3.58
C PHE A 12 -4.21 -4.04 4.65
N THR A 13 -5.46 -4.30 4.23
CA THR A 13 -6.41 -5.04 5.08
C THR A 13 -5.88 -6.47 5.34
N ASP A 14 -6.38 -7.14 6.38
CA ASP A 14 -5.94 -8.51 6.69
C ASP A 14 -6.22 -9.48 5.53
N GLU A 15 -7.34 -9.29 4.82
CA GLU A 15 -7.71 -10.06 3.63
C GLU A 15 -6.71 -9.82 2.49
N ASP A 16 -6.44 -8.55 2.18
CA ASP A 16 -5.52 -8.15 1.12
C ASP A 16 -4.09 -8.63 1.40
N HIS A 17 -3.65 -8.54 2.66
CA HIS A 17 -2.35 -9.03 3.10
C HIS A 17 -2.25 -10.55 2.97
N THR A 18 -3.31 -11.28 3.34
CA THR A 18 -3.38 -12.74 3.18
C THR A 18 -3.29 -13.14 1.70
N TRP A 19 -4.04 -12.45 0.83
CA TRP A 19 -4.00 -12.68 -0.61
C TRP A 19 -2.60 -12.46 -1.20
N LEU A 20 -1.93 -11.36 -0.85
CA LEU A 20 -0.56 -11.07 -1.29
C LEU A 20 0.41 -12.21 -0.89
N ARG A 21 0.30 -12.68 0.36
CA ARG A 21 1.13 -13.75 0.90
C ARG A 21 0.89 -15.08 0.20
N VAL A 22 -0.37 -15.51 0.07
CA VAL A 22 -0.74 -16.80 -0.54
C VAL A 22 -0.39 -16.81 -2.03
N SER A 23 -0.61 -15.69 -2.72
CA SER A 23 -0.30 -15.55 -4.16
C SER A 23 1.19 -15.35 -4.44
N SER A 24 2.04 -15.28 -3.40
CA SER A 24 3.48 -15.03 -3.52
C SER A 24 3.82 -13.78 -4.34
N ILE A 25 3.02 -12.71 -4.18
CA ILE A 25 3.20 -11.46 -4.93
C ILE A 25 4.23 -10.59 -4.22
N THR A 26 5.28 -10.21 -4.94
CA THR A 26 6.23 -9.19 -4.46
C THR A 26 5.64 -7.80 -4.66
N VAL A 27 5.60 -6.99 -3.60
CA VAL A 27 5.13 -5.60 -3.65
C VAL A 27 6.26 -4.69 -4.14
N PRO A 28 6.11 -4.01 -5.29
CA PRO A 28 7.13 -3.08 -5.79
C PRO A 28 7.32 -1.87 -4.87
N LYS A 29 8.51 -1.28 -4.90
CA LYS A 29 8.79 0.01 -4.26
C LYS A 29 8.27 1.17 -5.11
N PHE A 30 6.95 1.33 -5.20
CA PHE A 30 6.29 2.32 -6.08
C PHE A 30 6.77 3.77 -5.93
N PHE A 31 7.22 4.16 -4.74
CA PHE A 31 7.51 5.54 -4.41
C PHE A 31 9.00 5.82 -4.15
N GLU A 32 9.88 4.87 -4.50
CA GLU A 32 11.32 5.10 -4.41
C GLU A 32 11.72 6.20 -5.42
N GLY A 33 12.26 7.32 -4.91
CA GLY A 33 12.68 8.45 -5.74
C GLY A 33 11.56 9.39 -6.20
N HIS A 34 10.30 9.16 -5.81
CA HIS A 34 9.21 10.09 -6.11
C HIS A 34 9.27 11.33 -5.21
N GLY A 35 9.15 12.52 -5.82
CA GLY A 35 9.14 13.80 -5.10
C GLY A 35 7.76 14.25 -4.62
N GLU A 36 6.69 13.60 -5.10
CA GLU A 36 5.32 13.90 -4.73
C GLU A 36 4.78 12.84 -3.77
N VAL A 37 4.09 13.31 -2.74
CA VAL A 37 3.52 12.46 -1.70
C VAL A 37 2.18 11.88 -2.20
N PRO A 38 1.96 10.57 -2.10
CA PRO A 38 0.69 9.96 -2.51
C PRO A 38 -0.51 10.50 -1.73
N GLN A 39 -1.65 10.60 -2.41
CA GLN A 39 -2.90 11.13 -1.90
C GLN A 39 -3.97 10.05 -1.80
N SER A 40 -5.00 10.31 -0.98
CA SER A 40 -6.20 9.48 -0.99
C SER A 40 -6.86 9.53 -2.37
N GLY A 41 -7.28 8.37 -2.87
CA GLY A 41 -7.81 8.20 -4.22
C GLY A 41 -6.77 7.70 -5.24
N ASP A 42 -5.47 7.81 -4.94
CA ASP A 42 -4.44 7.22 -5.79
C ASP A 42 -4.60 5.70 -5.87
N ALA A 43 -4.30 5.14 -7.03
CA ALA A 43 -4.44 3.71 -7.31
C ALA A 43 -3.06 3.06 -7.53
N LEU A 44 -2.85 1.91 -6.87
CA LEU A 44 -1.69 1.05 -7.06
C LEU A 44 -2.16 -0.28 -7.67
N ARG A 45 -1.39 -0.80 -8.64
CA ARG A 45 -1.68 -2.10 -9.25
C ARG A 45 -0.60 -3.10 -8.86
N ILE A 46 -1.00 -4.12 -8.09
CA ILE A 46 -0.08 -5.09 -7.48
C ILE A 46 -0.60 -6.49 -7.82
N GLY A 47 0.23 -7.30 -8.47
CA GLY A 47 -0.15 -8.67 -8.90
C GLY A 47 -1.45 -8.74 -9.72
N GLY A 48 -1.77 -7.70 -10.48
CA GLY A 48 -3.00 -7.63 -11.29
C GLY A 48 -4.25 -7.10 -10.57
N ARG A 49 -4.21 -6.91 -9.24
CA ARG A 49 -5.29 -6.29 -8.45
C ARG A 49 -5.03 -4.80 -8.26
N GLN A 50 -6.10 -4.01 -8.25
CA GLN A 50 -6.05 -2.57 -7.97
C GLN A 50 -6.31 -2.32 -6.49
N PHE A 51 -5.50 -1.47 -5.88
CA PHE A 51 -5.59 -1.01 -4.50
C PHE A 51 -5.72 0.51 -4.51
N ILE A 52 -6.71 1.03 -3.78
CA ILE A 52 -6.91 2.46 -3.64
C ILE A 52 -6.33 2.91 -2.30
N VAL A 53 -5.62 4.03 -2.29
CA VAL A 53 -5.25 4.74 -1.06
C VAL A 53 -6.53 5.31 -0.46
N GLN A 54 -7.04 4.66 0.57
CA GLN A 54 -8.25 5.10 1.27
C GLN A 54 -7.93 6.22 2.26
N GLY A 55 -6.75 6.16 2.88
CA GLY A 55 -6.33 7.12 3.88
C GLY A 55 -4.81 7.18 4.00
N ARG A 56 -4.35 8.20 4.71
CA ARG A 56 -2.93 8.43 4.97
C ARG A 56 -2.70 8.86 6.41
N VAL A 57 -1.62 8.40 7.01
CA VAL A 57 -1.21 8.73 8.37
C VAL A 57 0.27 9.10 8.39
N TRP A 58 0.58 10.29 8.89
CA TRP A 58 1.95 10.67 9.18
C TRP A 58 2.34 10.12 10.56
N GLU A 59 3.45 9.40 10.61
CA GLU A 59 3.97 8.75 11.80
C GLU A 59 5.40 9.23 12.07
N HIS A 60 5.87 9.02 13.30
CA HIS A 60 7.27 9.16 13.67
C HIS A 60 7.72 7.85 14.32
N ASP A 61 8.34 6.96 13.54
CA ASP A 61 8.60 5.57 13.93
C ASP A 61 9.95 5.35 14.64
N GLY A 62 10.54 6.43 15.15
CA GLY A 62 11.86 6.43 15.80
C GLY A 62 13.05 6.46 14.83
N MET A 63 12.84 6.12 13.55
CA MET A 63 13.83 6.30 12.48
C MET A 63 13.64 7.62 11.73
N GLY A 64 12.46 8.23 11.83
CA GLY A 64 12.14 9.54 11.29
C GLY A 64 10.65 9.66 10.94
N PRO A 65 10.26 10.73 10.22
CA PRO A 65 8.91 10.84 9.70
C PRO A 65 8.66 9.78 8.63
N SER A 66 7.54 9.07 8.75
CA SER A 66 7.06 8.13 7.76
C SER A 66 5.61 8.41 7.39
N LEU A 67 5.22 8.02 6.18
CA LEU A 67 3.87 8.11 5.69
C LEU A 67 3.30 6.71 5.48
N ARG A 68 2.29 6.35 6.27
CA ARG A 68 1.52 5.12 6.10
C ARG A 68 0.36 5.37 5.16
N LEU A 69 0.27 4.57 4.10
CA LEU A 69 -0.87 4.55 3.19
C LEU A 69 -1.76 3.36 3.54
N LEU A 70 -3.04 3.64 3.81
CA LEU A 70 -4.05 2.62 4.05
C LEU A 70 -4.65 2.23 2.70
N LEU A 71 -4.36 1.00 2.26
CA LEU A 71 -4.76 0.47 0.98
C LEU A 71 -5.96 -0.48 1.15
N GLY A 72 -6.95 -0.32 0.26
CA GLY A 72 -8.04 -1.26 0.12
C GLY A 72 -8.34 -1.54 -1.34
N SER A 73 -8.57 -2.80 -1.68
CA SER A 73 -8.78 -3.23 -3.07
C SER A 73 -10.24 -3.30 -3.53
N GLY A 74 -11.20 -3.04 -2.62
CA GLY A 74 -12.64 -3.07 -2.90
C GLY A 74 -13.19 -4.46 -3.29
N HIS A 75 -12.35 -5.49 -3.25
CA HIS A 75 -12.79 -6.88 -3.39
C HIS A 75 -13.28 -7.34 -2.02
N ALA A 76 -14.54 -7.76 -1.95
CA ALA A 76 -15.01 -8.60 -0.86
C ALA A 76 -14.58 -10.04 -1.14
N ALA A 77 -14.31 -10.81 -0.08
CA ALA A 77 -14.23 -12.26 -0.17
C ALA A 77 -15.46 -12.79 -0.94
N SER A 78 -15.26 -13.17 -2.19
CA SER A 78 -16.29 -13.92 -2.90
C SER A 78 -16.38 -15.27 -2.21
N ASP A 79 -17.57 -15.62 -1.69
CA ASP A 79 -17.91 -16.91 -1.07
C ASP A 79 -17.80 -18.12 -2.03
N THR A 80 -16.98 -18.02 -3.09
CA THR A 80 -16.77 -19.09 -4.05
C THR A 80 -15.30 -19.45 -4.18
N VAL A 81 -14.86 -20.34 -3.28
CA VAL A 81 -13.78 -21.29 -3.62
C VAL A 81 -14.45 -22.47 -4.33
N PHE A 82 -14.36 -22.52 -5.66
CA PHE A 82 -14.53 -23.77 -6.40
C PHE A 82 -13.16 -24.16 -6.96
N GLY A 83 -12.67 -25.33 -6.55
CA GLY A 83 -11.44 -25.94 -7.05
C GLY A 83 -10.65 -26.63 -5.96
#